data_AF-A0A8B6DJ53-F1
#
_entry.id   AF-A0A8B6DJ53-F1
#
_cell.length_a   1.000
_cell.length_b   1.000
_cell.length_c   1.000
_cell.angle_alpha   90.00
_cell.angle_beta   90.00
_cell.angle_gamma   90.00
#
_symmetry.space_group_name_H-M   'P 1'
#
loop_
_entity.id
_entity.type
_entity.pdbx_description
1 polymer ?
#
loop_
_entity_poly.entity_id
_entity_poly.type
_entity_poly.pdbx_seq_one_letter_code
_entity_poly.pdbx_strand_id
1 'polypeptide(L)'
;MEFKVVVILSFLLCTFNDNVFGPSTQCSVEANKKEPEITFIQSDINVLKDNMHELLKRVLSNENEISLIKRENLYLTNELENKRRQFSCEINVFHENTNEHQRALNNINTEINHLNQSIDELRNSVDKLEELQRRRSHDNIRECIDKSVTPCSSSPCLNGGICTLTGSSYNCTCLPGYIGYLCQVQTSCNDGWKRYANDCYYFSTTSATWYDAKRECLEQNSRLADATSISEIKFLQTIAEKYGKNFWLDGTDESEEGVWVWATSGQKFTVTDWHRRTSSEPNNEKNNEHCLNIHKDLDYQWNDAGCSNRFRYICKKPLM
;
A
#
# COMPACT_ATOMS: atom_id res chain seq x y z
N MET A 1 19.51 8.78 5.30
CA MET A 1 19.05 8.32 6.62
C MET A 1 19.56 9.33 7.64
N GLU A 2 18.64 9.86 8.43
CA GLU A 2 18.87 10.31 9.82
C GLU A 2 19.70 11.57 10.12
N PHE A 3 19.09 12.40 11.01
CA PHE A 3 19.60 13.50 11.83
C PHE A 3 19.95 14.84 11.12
N LYS A 4 19.09 15.87 11.22
CA LYS A 4 19.00 16.82 12.37
C LYS A 4 20.36 17.03 13.03
N VAL A 5 21.04 18.18 12.80
CA VAL A 5 21.98 18.82 13.77
C VAL A 5 22.57 20.16 13.29
N VAL A 6 22.57 20.53 12.00
CA VAL A 6 23.32 21.76 11.60
C VAL A 6 22.53 23.08 11.64
N VAL A 7 21.21 23.09 11.89
CA VAL A 7 20.45 24.35 12.07
C VAL A 7 20.18 24.68 13.55
N ILE A 8 20.51 23.78 14.49
CA ILE A 8 20.32 23.98 15.94
C ILE A 8 21.60 24.52 16.64
N LEU A 9 22.71 24.72 15.92
CA LEU A 9 24.01 25.09 16.53
C LEU A 9 24.53 26.50 16.23
N SER A 10 23.69 27.41 15.74
CA SER A 10 24.03 28.85 15.66
C SER A 10 23.01 29.79 16.32
N PHE A 11 21.91 29.25 16.87
CA PHE A 11 20.87 30.03 17.57
C PHE A 11 20.77 29.72 19.08
N LEU A 12 21.83 29.12 19.65
CA LEU A 12 21.92 28.74 21.06
C LEU A 12 22.51 29.84 21.97
N LEU A 13 22.20 31.12 21.68
CA LEU A 13 22.52 32.26 22.56
C LEU A 13 21.29 33.12 22.93
N CYS A 14 20.10 32.52 22.93
CA CYS A 14 18.97 33.04 23.71
C CYS A 14 18.34 31.87 24.47
N THR A 15 18.85 31.63 25.68
CA THR A 15 18.31 30.61 26.58
C THR A 15 16.90 31.01 27.03
N PHE A 16 15.90 30.30 26.52
CA PHE A 16 14.61 30.12 27.19
C PHE A 16 14.87 29.32 28.47
N ASN A 17 14.57 29.92 29.62
CA ASN A 17 14.38 29.20 30.87
C ASN A 17 12.89 29.27 31.19
N ASP A 18 12.21 28.13 31.12
CA ASP A 18 10.80 27.99 31.45
C ASP A 18 10.60 28.19 32.95
N ASN A 19 9.86 29.24 33.32
CA ASN A 19 8.75 29.25 34.30
C ASN A 19 8.52 30.68 34.82
N VAL A 20 7.23 31.01 35.03
CA VAL A 20 6.68 32.18 35.75
C VAL A 20 6.27 33.39 34.87
N PHE A 21 4.95 33.60 34.83
CA PHE A 21 4.19 34.83 34.58
C PHE A 21 4.96 36.17 34.51
N GLY A 22 4.70 36.97 33.46
CA GLY A 22 4.77 38.45 33.54
C GLY A 22 5.29 39.18 32.29
N PRO A 23 4.88 40.45 32.06
CA PRO A 23 5.05 41.16 30.79
C PRO A 23 6.34 42.01 30.78
N SER A 24 7.39 41.56 30.11
CA SER A 24 8.49 42.40 29.57
C SER A 24 9.65 41.51 29.10
N THR A 25 9.79 41.29 27.80
CA THR A 25 11.04 40.75 27.23
C THR A 25 11.85 41.91 26.68
N GLN A 26 12.87 42.30 27.44
CA GLN A 26 13.82 43.36 27.11
C GLN A 26 14.90 42.76 26.20
N CYS A 27 15.05 43.26 24.96
CA CYS A 27 16.08 42.80 24.01
C CYS A 27 17.47 43.17 24.58
N SER A 28 18.34 42.19 24.86
CA SER A 28 19.74 42.40 25.25
C SER A 28 20.67 42.12 24.07
N VAL A 29 21.49 43.11 23.71
CA VAL A 29 22.36 43.17 22.52
C VAL A 29 23.80 42.81 22.89
N GLU A 30 24.45 41.92 22.12
CA GLU A 30 25.90 41.94 21.95
C GLU A 30 26.23 42.50 20.56
N ALA A 31 26.79 43.71 20.55
CA ALA A 31 27.15 44.44 19.35
C ALA A 31 28.48 43.92 18.80
N ASN A 32 28.44 43.16 17.70
CA ASN A 32 29.60 43.02 16.81
C ASN A 32 29.18 42.71 15.35
N LYS A 33 29.15 43.79 14.56
CA LYS A 33 29.32 43.90 13.10
C LYS A 33 29.05 42.64 12.24
N LYS A 34 27.92 42.66 11.53
CA LYS A 34 27.79 42.26 10.11
C LYS A 34 26.57 42.95 9.48
N GLU A 35 26.67 43.24 8.18
CA GLU A 35 25.58 43.75 7.32
C GLU A 35 24.28 42.95 7.49
N PRO A 36 23.11 43.57 7.21
CA PRO A 36 21.82 43.07 7.64
C PRO A 36 21.52 41.64 7.15
N GLU A 37 21.11 40.76 8.07
CA GLU A 37 20.60 39.40 7.83
C GLU A 37 19.27 39.35 7.03
N ILE A 38 18.90 40.46 6.36
CA ILE A 38 17.69 40.58 5.53
C ILE A 38 17.62 39.49 4.44
N THR A 39 18.76 39.12 3.86
CA THR A 39 18.82 38.04 2.85
C THR A 39 18.48 36.67 3.44
N PHE A 40 18.86 36.42 4.68
CA PHE A 40 18.55 35.17 5.39
C PHE A 40 17.06 35.12 5.77
N ILE A 41 16.52 36.23 6.27
CA ILE A 41 15.08 36.36 6.59
C ILE A 41 14.23 36.19 5.33
N GLN A 42 14.62 36.80 4.21
CA GLN A 42 13.90 36.64 2.95
C GLN A 42 13.95 35.20 2.43
N SER A 43 15.06 34.50 2.63
CA SER A 43 15.18 33.06 2.31
C SER A 43 14.23 32.23 3.16
N ASP A 44 14.17 32.46 4.47
CA ASP A 44 13.25 31.76 5.38
C ASP A 44 11.78 32.02 5.01
N ILE A 45 11.44 33.25 4.64
CA ILE A 45 10.09 33.61 4.16
C ILE A 45 9.73 32.85 2.88
N ASN A 46 10.68 32.64 1.97
CA ASN A 46 10.45 31.87 0.75
C ASN A 46 10.19 30.38 1.06
N VAL A 47 10.94 29.78 1.99
CA VAL A 47 10.68 28.41 2.45
C VAL A 47 9.28 28.27 3.07
N LEU A 48 8.85 29.26 3.86
CA LEU A 48 7.50 29.28 4.42
C LEU A 48 6.42 29.38 3.32
N LYS A 49 6.65 30.16 2.27
CA LYS A 49 5.74 30.25 1.10
C LYS A 49 5.59 28.90 0.39
N ASP A 50 6.69 28.18 0.20
CA ASP A 50 6.71 26.87 -0.47
C ASP A 50 5.97 25.82 0.37
N ASN A 51 6.23 25.76 1.69
CA ASN A 51 5.52 24.89 2.62
C ASN A 51 4.00 25.16 2.61
N MET A 52 3.61 26.43 2.55
CA MET A 52 2.20 26.82 2.49
C MET A 52 1.53 26.38 1.18
N HIS A 53 2.22 26.49 0.04
CA HIS A 53 1.71 26.01 -1.24
C HIS A 53 1.47 24.50 -1.24
N GLU A 54 2.38 23.74 -0.62
CA GLU A 54 2.24 22.28 -0.54
C GLU A 54 1.08 21.85 0.37
N LEU A 55 0.88 22.55 1.50
CA LEU A 55 -0.31 22.34 2.32
C LEU A 55 -1.62 22.64 1.57
N LEU A 56 -1.64 23.71 0.77
CA LEU A 56 -2.82 24.09 0.00
C LEU A 56 -3.18 23.01 -1.05
N LYS A 57 -2.18 22.38 -1.69
CA LYS A 57 -2.43 21.23 -2.58
C LYS A 57 -3.03 20.04 -1.84
N ARG A 58 -2.52 19.72 -0.64
CA ARG A 58 -3.01 18.59 0.16
C ARG A 58 -4.46 18.79 0.62
N VAL A 59 -4.83 20.02 1.00
CA VAL A 59 -6.21 20.39 1.35
C VAL A 59 -7.17 20.16 0.17
N LEU A 60 -6.73 20.43 -1.06
CA LEU A 60 -7.54 20.24 -2.27
C LEU A 60 -7.65 18.76 -2.70
N SER A 61 -6.72 17.89 -2.28
CA SER A 61 -6.63 16.52 -2.80
C SER A 61 -7.10 15.42 -1.85
N ASN A 62 -7.20 15.65 -0.53
CA ASN A 62 -7.45 14.54 0.41
C ASN A 62 -8.25 14.95 1.65
N GLU A 63 -9.47 14.41 1.79
CA GLU A 63 -10.36 14.73 2.93
C GLU A 63 -9.95 14.01 4.24
N ASN A 64 -9.14 12.94 4.20
CA ASN A 64 -8.93 12.07 5.37
C ASN A 64 -7.79 12.50 6.33
N GLU A 65 -7.11 13.62 6.08
CA GLU A 65 -5.94 14.08 6.87
C GLU A 65 -6.16 15.43 7.60
N ILE A 66 -7.41 15.89 7.77
CA ILE A 66 -7.71 17.23 8.31
C ILE A 66 -7.03 17.53 9.66
N SER A 67 -6.96 16.56 10.57
CA SER A 67 -6.32 16.73 11.88
C SER A 67 -4.81 16.98 11.79
N LEU A 68 -4.13 16.36 10.82
CA LEU A 68 -2.71 16.56 10.54
C LEU A 68 -2.48 17.93 9.90
N ILE A 69 -3.30 18.29 8.91
CA ILE A 69 -3.25 19.59 8.22
C ILE A 69 -3.43 20.75 9.21
N LYS A 70 -4.34 20.63 10.18
CA LYS A 70 -4.53 21.64 11.24
C LYS A 70 -3.29 21.86 12.08
N ARG A 71 -2.59 20.78 12.44
CA ARG A 71 -1.37 20.85 13.24
C ARG A 71 -0.24 21.56 12.49
N GLU A 72 -0.10 21.26 11.20
CA GLU A 72 0.88 21.90 10.32
C GLU A 72 0.57 23.38 10.08
N ASN A 73 -0.71 23.75 9.89
CA ASN A 73 -1.14 25.14 9.76
C ASN A 73 -0.85 25.96 11.04
N LEU A 74 -1.12 25.39 12.22
CA LEU A 74 -0.81 26.04 13.50
C LEU A 74 0.70 26.24 13.69
N TYR A 75 1.50 25.25 13.30
CA TYR A 75 2.96 25.34 13.35
C TYR A 75 3.49 26.49 12.46
N LEU A 76 3.05 26.55 11.19
CA LEU A 76 3.47 27.63 10.28
C LEU A 76 3.05 29.02 10.75
N THR A 77 1.86 29.13 11.35
CA THR A 77 1.38 30.40 11.95
C THR A 77 2.37 30.88 13.02
N ASN A 78 2.73 29.99 13.96
CA ASN A 78 3.63 30.33 15.05
C ASN A 78 5.04 30.68 14.54
N GLU A 79 5.52 29.97 13.53
CA GLU A 79 6.82 30.24 12.92
C GLU A 79 6.85 31.59 12.21
N LEU A 80 5.78 31.95 11.48
CA LEU A 80 5.64 33.26 10.85
C LEU A 80 5.56 34.41 11.87
N GLU A 81 4.83 34.23 12.97
CA GLU A 81 4.80 35.20 14.07
C GLU A 81 6.17 35.39 14.72
N ASN A 82 6.91 34.30 14.93
CA ASN A 82 8.26 34.35 15.49
C ASN A 82 9.21 35.12 14.55
N LYS A 83 9.14 34.89 13.23
CA LYS A 83 9.93 35.64 12.25
C LYS A 83 9.56 37.13 12.23
N ARG A 84 8.28 37.46 12.37
CA ARG A 84 7.83 38.86 12.52
C ARG A 84 8.40 39.53 13.76
N ARG A 85 8.44 38.82 14.91
CA ARG A 85 9.02 39.34 16.16
C ARG A 85 10.53 39.47 16.08
N GLN A 86 11.22 38.47 15.51
CA GLN A 86 12.66 38.50 15.28
C GLN A 86 13.04 39.74 14.47
N PHE A 87 12.36 39.94 13.35
CA PHE A 87 12.61 41.09 12.48
C PHE A 87 12.36 42.42 13.19
N SER A 88 11.28 42.52 13.98
CA SER A 88 11.00 43.71 14.78
C SER A 88 12.06 44.01 15.85
N CYS A 89 12.73 43.00 16.43
CA CYS A 89 13.81 43.25 17.40
C CYS A 89 15.12 43.62 16.69
N GLU A 90 15.46 43.02 15.55
CA GLU A 90 16.66 43.37 14.77
C GLU A 90 16.69 44.85 14.34
N ILE A 91 15.54 45.43 13.99
CA ILE A 91 15.43 46.84 13.62
C ILE A 91 15.64 47.80 14.79
N ASN A 92 15.18 47.43 15.98
CA ASN A 92 15.36 48.25 17.18
C ASN A 92 16.83 48.32 17.65
N VAL A 93 17.68 47.40 17.18
CA VAL A 93 19.10 47.29 17.56
C VAL A 93 20.02 48.14 16.67
N PHE A 94 19.62 48.45 15.43
CA PHE A 94 20.43 49.25 14.51
C PHE A 94 20.16 50.76 14.67
N HIS A 95 21.11 51.49 15.27
CA HIS A 95 21.08 52.95 15.42
C HIS A 95 21.40 53.74 14.12
N GLU A 96 21.38 53.09 12.94
CA GLU A 96 21.49 53.73 11.63
C GLU A 96 20.31 53.34 10.74
N ASN A 97 19.17 54.01 10.97
CA ASN A 97 17.94 53.84 10.21
C ASN A 97 18.08 54.48 8.81
N THR A 98 18.67 53.76 7.85
CA THR A 98 18.73 54.24 6.46
C THR A 98 17.40 53.99 5.74
N ASN A 99 17.04 54.89 4.81
CA ASN A 99 15.82 54.78 3.99
C ASN A 99 15.70 53.41 3.26
N GLU A 100 16.82 52.74 3.03
CA GLU A 100 16.88 51.44 2.34
C GLU A 100 16.46 50.28 3.27
N HIS A 101 16.90 50.28 4.53
CA HIS A 101 16.44 49.32 5.54
C HIS A 101 14.94 49.44 5.80
N GLN A 102 14.42 50.68 5.90
CA GLN A 102 12.99 50.91 6.10
C GLN A 102 12.16 50.43 4.88
N ARG A 103 12.68 50.57 3.65
CA ARG A 103 12.03 50.02 2.44
C ARG A 103 12.01 48.50 2.45
N ALA A 104 13.14 47.85 2.77
CA ALA A 104 13.21 46.40 2.86
C ALA A 104 12.24 45.85 3.92
N LEU A 105 12.15 46.52 5.08
CA LEU A 105 11.18 46.23 6.14
C LEU A 105 9.73 46.36 5.68
N ASN A 106 9.40 47.46 4.98
CA ASN A 106 8.04 47.64 4.46
C ASN A 106 7.68 46.56 3.44
N ASN A 107 8.62 46.14 2.59
CA ASN A 107 8.43 45.04 1.64
C ASN A 107 8.18 43.71 2.37
N ILE A 108 9.04 43.35 3.33
CA ILE A 108 8.89 42.12 4.13
C ILE A 108 7.57 42.12 4.90
N ASN A 109 7.19 43.22 5.55
CA ASN A 109 5.90 43.33 6.24
C ASN A 109 4.72 43.14 5.28
N THR A 110 4.82 43.65 4.06
CA THR A 110 3.80 43.47 3.03
C THR A 110 3.68 41.99 2.64
N GLU A 111 4.80 41.30 2.44
CA GLU A 111 4.81 39.86 2.16
C GLU A 111 4.25 39.02 3.31
N ILE A 112 4.61 39.33 4.55
CA ILE A 112 4.07 38.68 5.75
C ILE A 112 2.55 38.89 5.84
N ASN A 113 2.05 40.08 5.51
CA ASN A 113 0.61 40.35 5.51
C ASN A 113 -0.12 39.53 4.44
N HIS A 114 0.45 39.39 3.23
CA HIS A 114 -0.11 38.52 2.19
C HIS A 114 -0.10 37.04 2.60
N LEU A 115 0.97 36.59 3.28
CA LEU A 115 1.05 35.24 3.84
C LEU A 115 -0.02 35.00 4.91
N ASN A 116 -0.22 35.95 5.83
CA ASN A 116 -1.28 35.86 6.85
C ASN A 116 -2.67 35.75 6.23
N GLN A 117 -2.96 36.54 5.20
CA GLN A 117 -4.23 36.45 4.47
C GLN A 117 -4.43 35.05 3.86
N SER A 118 -3.39 34.48 3.26
CA SER A 118 -3.44 33.14 2.66
C SER A 118 -3.67 32.05 3.73
N ILE A 119 -3.09 32.22 4.92
CA ILE A 119 -3.30 31.32 6.07
C ILE A 119 -4.74 31.38 6.55
N ASP A 120 -5.36 32.56 6.61
CA ASP A 120 -6.75 32.70 7.04
C ASP A 120 -7.73 32.11 6.02
N GLU A 121 -7.46 32.26 4.72
CA GLU A 121 -8.21 31.57 3.65
C GLU A 121 -8.13 30.04 3.76
N LEU A 122 -6.95 29.52 4.10
CA LEU A 122 -6.74 28.10 4.37
C LEU A 122 -7.54 27.63 5.60
N ARG A 123 -7.52 28.37 6.70
CA ARG A 123 -8.29 28.06 7.92
C ARG A 123 -9.78 27.98 7.63
N ASN A 124 -10.32 28.98 6.91
CA ASN A 124 -11.73 29.00 6.52
C ASN A 124 -12.11 27.78 5.64
N SER A 125 -11.22 27.38 4.74
CA SER A 125 -11.42 26.21 3.88
C SER A 125 -11.43 24.90 4.68
N VAL A 126 -10.51 24.77 5.64
CA VAL A 126 -10.44 23.62 6.55
C VAL A 126 -11.69 23.53 7.44
N ASP A 127 -12.16 24.65 8.01
CA ASP A 127 -13.39 24.66 8.83
C ASP A 127 -14.64 24.28 8.02
N LYS A 128 -14.70 24.67 6.75
CA LYS A 128 -15.76 24.26 5.83
C LYS A 128 -15.71 22.75 5.52
N LEU A 129 -14.52 22.19 5.32
CA LEU A 129 -14.34 20.75 5.13
C LEU A 129 -14.74 19.96 6.39
N GLU A 130 -14.44 20.47 7.59
CA GLU A 130 -14.91 19.85 8.84
C GLU A 130 -16.42 19.85 8.96
N GLU A 131 -17.09 20.94 8.56
CA GLU A 131 -18.55 20.99 8.54
C GLU A 131 -19.13 19.98 7.53
N LEU A 132 -18.49 19.81 6.37
CA LEU A 132 -18.88 18.78 5.40
C LEU A 132 -18.65 17.37 5.91
N GLN A 133 -17.57 17.11 6.65
CA GLN A 133 -17.33 15.84 7.32
C GLN A 133 -18.33 15.58 8.45
N ARG A 134 -18.64 16.62 9.25
CA ARG A 134 -19.67 16.55 10.29
C ARG A 134 -21.06 16.29 9.73
N ARG A 135 -21.38 16.81 8.54
CA ARG A 135 -22.65 16.49 7.85
C ARG A 135 -22.67 15.03 7.36
N ARG A 136 -21.57 14.55 6.76
CA ARG A 136 -21.42 13.13 6.41
C ARG A 136 -21.49 12.18 7.61
N SER A 137 -21.04 12.60 8.79
CA SER A 137 -21.17 11.81 10.02
C SER A 137 -22.57 11.93 10.67
N HIS A 138 -23.25 13.06 10.54
CA HIS A 138 -24.64 13.24 11.01
C HIS A 138 -25.68 12.54 10.15
N ASP A 139 -25.44 12.33 8.85
CA ASP A 139 -26.29 11.47 8.01
C ASP A 139 -26.22 9.99 8.42
N ASN A 140 -25.25 9.60 9.28
CA ASN A 140 -25.18 8.28 9.91
C ASN A 140 -25.71 8.23 11.36
N ILE A 141 -26.14 9.35 11.96
CA ILE A 141 -26.65 9.37 13.35
C ILE A 141 -27.75 10.43 13.52
N ARG A 142 -28.97 10.12 13.05
CA ARG A 142 -30.23 10.56 13.69
C ARG A 142 -31.26 9.42 13.61
N GLU A 143 -31.41 8.75 14.75
CA GLU A 143 -32.56 7.94 15.18
C GLU A 143 -33.13 6.92 14.18
N CYS A 144 -32.48 5.75 14.11
CA CYS A 144 -33.22 4.49 14.06
C CYS A 144 -33.11 3.86 15.45
N ILE A 145 -34.09 4.10 16.33
CA ILE A 145 -34.49 3.03 17.24
C ILE A 145 -35.21 2.02 16.35
N ASP A 146 -34.44 1.30 15.54
CA ASP A 146 -34.95 0.14 14.85
C ASP A 146 -34.84 -1.03 15.81
N LYS A 147 -35.96 -1.68 16.06
CA LYS A 147 -36.04 -2.93 16.83
C LYS A 147 -35.43 -4.10 16.02
N SER A 148 -34.34 -3.90 15.28
CA SER A 148 -33.77 -4.94 14.42
C SER A 148 -32.24 -4.89 14.17
N VAL A 149 -31.45 -4.26 15.05
CA VAL A 149 -30.00 -4.58 15.11
C VAL A 149 -29.87 -5.96 15.75
N THR A 150 -29.92 -6.99 14.92
CA THR A 150 -29.77 -8.37 15.35
C THR A 150 -28.32 -8.82 15.17
N PRO A 151 -27.85 -9.84 15.91
CA PRO A 151 -26.51 -10.38 15.70
C PRO A 151 -26.22 -10.83 14.25
N CYS A 152 -27.24 -11.10 13.44
CA CYS A 152 -27.09 -11.42 12.02
C CYS A 152 -26.90 -10.20 11.10
N SER A 153 -27.22 -8.98 11.57
CA SER A 153 -27.16 -7.76 10.74
C SER A 153 -25.72 -7.42 10.31
N SER A 154 -24.70 -7.93 10.99
CA SER A 154 -23.29 -7.80 10.61
C SER A 154 -22.79 -8.86 9.62
N SER A 155 -23.67 -9.75 9.12
CA SER A 155 -23.31 -10.89 8.27
C SER A 155 -22.14 -11.73 8.81
N PRO A 156 -22.23 -12.25 10.05
CA PRO A 156 -21.10 -12.91 10.71
C PRO A 156 -20.70 -14.26 10.10
N CYS A 157 -21.59 -14.91 9.36
CA CYS A 157 -21.34 -16.20 8.72
C CYS A 157 -20.53 -16.01 7.43
N LEU A 158 -19.34 -16.62 7.36
CA LEU A 158 -18.45 -16.53 6.21
C LEU A 158 -18.90 -17.46 5.07
N ASN A 159 -18.30 -17.29 3.90
CA ASN A 159 -18.46 -18.17 2.75
C ASN A 159 -19.93 -18.41 2.31
N GLY A 160 -20.77 -17.39 2.47
CA GLY A 160 -22.19 -17.46 2.12
C GLY A 160 -23.05 -18.26 3.09
N GLY A 161 -22.56 -18.54 4.31
CA GLY A 161 -23.33 -19.22 5.35
C GLY A 161 -24.61 -18.44 5.73
N ILE A 162 -25.66 -19.18 6.07
CA ILE A 162 -26.96 -18.61 6.43
C ILE A 162 -26.98 -18.29 7.93
N CYS A 163 -27.14 -17.02 8.27
CA CYS A 163 -27.28 -16.59 9.66
C CYS A 163 -28.72 -16.71 10.14
N THR A 164 -28.92 -17.36 11.28
CA THR A 164 -30.23 -17.54 11.93
C THR A 164 -30.18 -17.05 13.36
N LEU A 165 -31.21 -16.33 13.80
CA LEU A 165 -31.28 -15.80 15.16
C LEU A 165 -31.70 -16.88 16.15
N THR A 166 -31.00 -16.94 17.29
CA THR A 166 -31.26 -17.87 18.39
C THR A 166 -31.38 -17.08 19.69
N GLY A 167 -32.59 -16.56 19.96
CA GLY A 167 -32.84 -15.68 21.09
C GLY A 167 -32.11 -14.34 20.94
N SER A 168 -31.13 -14.08 21.81
CA SER A 168 -30.24 -12.91 21.75
C SER A 168 -28.93 -13.17 20.99
N SER A 169 -28.73 -14.37 20.43
CA SER A 169 -27.53 -14.76 19.70
C SER A 169 -27.85 -15.13 18.23
N TYR A 170 -26.87 -15.70 17.53
CA TYR A 170 -27.03 -16.26 16.19
C TYR A 170 -26.36 -17.63 16.06
N ASN A 171 -26.77 -18.37 15.04
CA ASN A 171 -26.12 -19.58 14.56
C ASN A 171 -25.95 -19.52 13.04
N CYS A 172 -24.82 -20.03 12.55
CA CYS A 172 -24.55 -20.14 11.12
C CYS A 172 -24.86 -21.54 10.63
N THR A 173 -25.69 -21.63 9.60
CA THR A 173 -25.87 -22.85 8.82
C THR A 173 -24.98 -22.77 7.59
N CYS A 174 -23.97 -23.63 7.54
CA CYS A 174 -22.98 -23.59 6.46
C CYS A 174 -23.50 -24.22 5.17
N LEU A 175 -23.12 -23.62 4.05
CA LEU A 175 -23.34 -24.23 2.74
C LEU A 175 -22.48 -25.51 2.59
N PRO A 176 -22.87 -26.45 1.71
CA PRO A 176 -22.07 -27.63 1.44
C PRO A 176 -20.62 -27.27 1.11
N GLY A 177 -19.68 -27.97 1.73
CA GLY A 177 -18.25 -27.69 1.58
C GLY A 177 -17.66 -26.74 2.61
N TYR A 178 -18.43 -26.23 3.57
CA TYR A 178 -17.92 -25.40 4.67
C TYR A 178 -18.35 -25.91 6.05
N ILE A 179 -17.47 -25.78 7.03
CA ILE A 179 -17.73 -26.12 8.45
C ILE A 179 -17.15 -25.04 9.38
N GLY A 180 -17.36 -25.23 10.68
CA GLY A 180 -16.91 -24.32 11.73
C GLY A 180 -18.01 -23.35 12.16
N TYR A 181 -17.79 -22.65 13.28
CA TYR A 181 -18.82 -21.85 13.93
C TYR A 181 -19.36 -20.72 13.03
N LEU A 182 -18.47 -20.01 12.35
CA LEU A 182 -18.77 -19.01 11.32
C LEU A 182 -18.64 -19.54 9.88
N CYS A 183 -18.66 -20.84 9.62
CA CYS A 183 -18.42 -21.41 8.28
C CYS A 183 -17.06 -21.04 7.65
N GLN A 184 -16.04 -20.91 8.50
CA GLN A 184 -14.71 -20.41 8.11
C GLN A 184 -13.80 -21.49 7.52
N VAL A 185 -14.12 -22.78 7.67
CA VAL A 185 -13.26 -23.88 7.25
C VAL A 185 -13.84 -24.50 5.98
N GLN A 186 -13.11 -24.44 4.86
CA GLN A 186 -13.48 -25.14 3.64
C GLN A 186 -13.10 -26.63 3.74
N THR A 187 -14.07 -27.52 3.48
CA THR A 187 -13.89 -28.98 3.50
C THR A 187 -13.83 -29.59 2.10
N SER A 188 -14.26 -28.86 1.08
CA SER A 188 -14.21 -29.30 -0.31
C SER A 188 -13.89 -28.15 -1.25
N CYS A 189 -13.23 -28.46 -2.36
CA CYS A 189 -13.01 -27.49 -3.42
C CYS A 189 -14.32 -27.12 -4.12
N ASN A 190 -14.36 -25.93 -4.73
CA ASN A 190 -15.50 -25.47 -5.54
C ASN A 190 -15.79 -26.45 -6.69
N ASP A 191 -17.02 -26.43 -7.21
CA ASP A 191 -17.39 -27.23 -8.37
C ASP A 191 -16.42 -27.04 -9.54
N GLY A 192 -16.02 -28.14 -10.17
CA GLY A 192 -15.01 -28.18 -11.22
C GLY A 192 -13.57 -28.30 -10.73
N TRP A 193 -13.28 -28.03 -9.47
CA TRP A 193 -11.96 -28.22 -8.87
C TRP A 193 -11.81 -29.62 -8.25
N LYS A 194 -10.62 -30.20 -8.35
CA LYS A 194 -10.27 -31.50 -7.77
C LYS A 194 -9.46 -31.27 -6.51
N ARG A 195 -9.88 -31.89 -5.41
CA ARG A 195 -9.15 -31.82 -4.14
C ARG A 195 -8.03 -32.86 -4.12
N TYR A 196 -6.85 -32.43 -3.69
CA TYR A 196 -5.78 -33.33 -3.28
C TYR A 196 -5.07 -32.74 -2.06
N ALA A 197 -5.02 -33.50 -0.96
CA ALA A 197 -4.56 -33.03 0.34
C ALA A 197 -5.28 -31.72 0.77
N ASN A 198 -4.51 -30.65 0.97
CA ASN A 198 -4.97 -29.32 1.38
C ASN A 198 -5.00 -28.33 0.21
N ASP A 199 -5.00 -28.82 -1.03
CA ASP A 199 -5.01 -27.99 -2.22
C ASP A 199 -6.17 -28.37 -3.16
N CYS A 200 -6.57 -27.39 -3.96
CA CYS A 200 -7.58 -27.48 -4.99
C CYS A 200 -6.94 -27.26 -6.36
N TYR A 201 -7.26 -28.15 -7.31
CA TYR A 201 -6.70 -28.15 -8.66
C TYR A 201 -7.79 -27.99 -9.71
N TYR A 202 -7.61 -27.02 -10.60
CA TYR A 202 -8.49 -26.81 -11.75
C TYR A 202 -7.78 -27.24 -13.02
N PHE A 203 -8.42 -28.08 -13.81
CA PHE A 203 -7.92 -28.53 -15.11
C PHE A 203 -8.67 -27.75 -16.19
N SER A 204 -7.95 -26.89 -16.92
CA SER A 204 -8.58 -26.02 -17.90
C SER A 204 -9.23 -26.83 -19.03
N THR A 205 -10.29 -26.24 -19.62
CA THR A 205 -10.92 -26.79 -20.82
C THR A 205 -10.36 -26.17 -22.11
N THR A 206 -9.77 -24.98 -21.99
CA THR A 206 -9.16 -24.18 -23.04
C THR A 206 -7.64 -24.32 -23.06
N SER A 207 -7.03 -24.09 -24.22
CA SER A 207 -5.57 -24.10 -24.39
C SER A 207 -4.99 -22.68 -24.45
N ALA A 208 -3.87 -22.48 -23.77
CA ALA A 208 -3.17 -21.20 -23.65
C ALA A 208 -1.65 -21.38 -23.77
N THR A 209 -0.93 -20.29 -24.04
CA THR A 209 0.53 -20.27 -23.85
C THR A 209 0.86 -20.43 -22.38
N TRP A 210 2.10 -20.78 -22.03
CA TRP A 210 2.47 -20.92 -20.62
C TRP A 210 2.27 -19.62 -19.83
N TYR A 211 2.62 -18.47 -20.43
CA TYR A 211 2.43 -17.15 -19.80
C TYR A 211 0.95 -16.77 -19.68
N ASP A 212 0.13 -17.07 -20.70
CA ASP A 212 -1.32 -16.82 -20.64
C ASP A 212 -1.99 -17.71 -19.59
N ALA A 213 -1.60 -18.99 -19.51
CA ALA A 213 -2.10 -19.91 -18.49
C ALA A 213 -1.76 -19.42 -17.07
N LYS A 214 -0.55 -18.91 -16.85
CA LYS A 214 -0.15 -18.29 -15.58
C LYS A 214 -1.07 -17.13 -15.20
N ARG A 215 -1.35 -16.24 -16.15
CA ARG A 215 -2.26 -15.09 -15.96
C ARG A 215 -3.70 -15.54 -15.69
N GLU A 216 -4.23 -16.49 -16.45
CA GLU A 216 -5.60 -17.01 -16.29
C GLU A 216 -5.80 -17.72 -14.94
N CYS A 217 -4.78 -18.39 -14.40
CA CYS A 217 -4.84 -18.92 -13.04
C CYS A 217 -4.86 -17.80 -11.97
N LEU A 218 -4.07 -16.75 -12.16
CA LEU A 218 -4.02 -15.60 -11.24
C LEU A 218 -5.37 -14.86 -11.19
N GLU A 219 -6.02 -14.66 -12.33
CA GLU A 219 -7.37 -14.06 -12.41
C GLU A 219 -8.43 -14.83 -11.60
N GLN A 220 -8.20 -16.13 -11.37
CA GLN A 220 -9.08 -17.00 -10.57
C GLN A 220 -8.66 -17.09 -9.08
N ASN A 221 -7.82 -16.16 -8.61
CA ASN A 221 -7.21 -16.18 -7.27
C ASN A 221 -6.49 -17.52 -7.00
N SER A 222 -5.76 -18.00 -8.00
CA SER A 222 -4.97 -19.22 -7.95
C SER A 222 -3.63 -19.00 -8.67
N ARG A 223 -2.87 -20.06 -8.92
CA ARG A 223 -1.60 -20.00 -9.67
C ARG A 223 -1.47 -21.23 -10.55
N LEU A 224 -0.55 -21.23 -11.52
CA LEU A 224 -0.18 -22.49 -12.18
C LEU A 224 0.27 -23.50 -11.12
N ALA A 225 -0.10 -24.76 -11.31
CA ALA A 225 0.18 -25.81 -10.35
C ALA A 225 1.68 -26.14 -10.33
N ASP A 226 2.26 -26.12 -9.13
CA ASP A 226 3.48 -26.85 -8.85
C ASP A 226 3.18 -28.30 -8.48
N ALA A 227 4.22 -29.13 -8.48
CA ALA A 227 4.14 -30.52 -8.06
C ALA A 227 5.38 -30.87 -7.22
N THR A 228 5.25 -30.71 -5.91
CA THR A 228 6.33 -30.75 -4.93
C THR A 228 6.54 -32.12 -4.28
N SER A 229 5.70 -33.10 -4.61
CA SER A 229 5.82 -34.47 -4.11
C SER A 229 5.46 -35.50 -5.18
N ILE A 230 6.02 -36.70 -5.08
CA ILE A 230 5.73 -37.82 -6.00
C ILE A 230 4.22 -38.15 -6.02
N SER A 231 3.57 -38.07 -4.86
CA SER A 231 2.15 -38.38 -4.73
C SER A 231 1.26 -37.33 -5.41
N GLU A 232 1.68 -36.06 -5.37
CA GLU A 232 1.04 -34.96 -6.09
C GLU A 232 1.23 -35.09 -7.60
N ILE A 233 2.44 -35.41 -8.07
CA ILE A 233 2.73 -35.70 -9.49
C ILE A 233 1.76 -36.77 -10.01
N LYS A 234 1.67 -37.91 -9.32
CA LYS A 234 0.79 -39.02 -9.72
C LYS A 234 -0.68 -38.63 -9.75
N PHE A 235 -1.12 -37.81 -8.79
CA PHE A 235 -2.48 -37.28 -8.78
C PHE A 235 -2.75 -36.44 -10.04
N LEU A 236 -1.85 -35.52 -10.40
CA LEU A 236 -2.01 -34.68 -11.59
C LEU A 236 -2.03 -35.52 -12.87
N GLN A 237 -1.13 -36.51 -12.98
CA GLN A 237 -1.05 -37.43 -14.11
C GLN A 237 -2.33 -38.23 -14.29
N THR A 238 -2.87 -38.82 -13.21
CA THR A 238 -4.10 -39.62 -13.26
C THR A 238 -5.27 -38.83 -13.84
N ILE A 239 -5.38 -37.54 -13.48
CA ILE A 239 -6.45 -36.68 -13.97
C ILE A 239 -6.15 -36.18 -15.39
N ALA A 240 -4.89 -35.85 -15.70
CA ALA A 240 -4.47 -35.49 -17.06
C ALA A 240 -4.75 -36.63 -18.05
N GLU A 241 -4.46 -37.88 -17.65
CA GLU A 241 -4.74 -39.09 -18.42
C GLU A 241 -6.22 -39.26 -18.72
N LYS A 242 -7.06 -39.07 -17.70
CA LYS A 242 -8.52 -39.11 -17.87
C LYS A 242 -9.02 -38.08 -18.87
N TYR A 243 -8.38 -36.91 -18.96
CA TYR A 243 -8.74 -35.88 -19.94
C TYR A 243 -8.12 -36.11 -21.33
N GLY A 244 -7.03 -36.87 -21.44
CA GLY A 244 -6.38 -37.16 -22.71
C GLY A 244 -5.71 -35.96 -23.36
N LYS A 245 -5.13 -35.04 -22.56
CA LYS A 245 -4.56 -33.77 -23.02
C LYS A 245 -3.23 -33.46 -22.35
N ASN A 246 -2.44 -32.60 -22.99
CA ASN A 246 -1.23 -32.02 -22.41
C ASN A 246 -1.61 -30.86 -21.48
N PHE A 247 -0.89 -30.73 -20.36
CA PHE A 247 -1.17 -29.71 -19.35
C PHE A 247 0.09 -28.98 -18.90
N TRP A 248 0.08 -27.65 -18.99
CA TRP A 248 1.10 -26.80 -18.38
C TRP A 248 1.10 -26.90 -16.85
N LEU A 249 2.31 -26.88 -16.28
CA LEU A 249 2.62 -26.71 -14.86
C LEU A 249 3.50 -25.46 -14.67
N ASP A 250 3.68 -25.01 -13.43
CA ASP A 250 4.41 -23.77 -13.10
C ASP A 250 5.95 -23.85 -13.26
N GLY A 251 6.46 -24.97 -13.76
CA GLY A 251 7.90 -25.24 -13.88
C GLY A 251 8.57 -24.49 -15.02
N THR A 252 9.76 -23.95 -14.80
CA THR A 252 10.57 -23.29 -15.85
C THR A 252 12.07 -23.32 -15.53
N ASP A 253 12.90 -23.25 -16.55
CA ASP A 253 14.34 -22.99 -16.46
C ASP A 253 14.80 -21.77 -17.29
N GLU A 254 13.85 -20.92 -17.73
CA GLU A 254 14.09 -19.74 -18.58
C GLU A 254 15.16 -18.78 -18.01
N SER A 255 15.30 -18.75 -16.68
CA SER A 255 16.27 -17.88 -15.99
C SER A 255 17.70 -18.42 -16.02
N GLU A 256 17.87 -19.74 -16.04
CA GLU A 256 19.17 -20.42 -16.03
C GLU A 256 18.97 -21.84 -16.59
N GLU A 257 19.44 -22.05 -17.83
CA GLU A 257 19.32 -23.31 -18.56
C GLU A 257 19.73 -24.53 -17.72
N GLY A 258 18.84 -25.54 -17.66
CA GLY A 258 19.05 -26.76 -16.87
C GLY A 258 18.79 -26.61 -15.37
N VAL A 259 18.49 -25.40 -14.87
CA VAL A 259 18.14 -25.13 -13.47
C VAL A 259 16.65 -24.89 -13.34
N TRP A 260 15.91 -25.98 -13.15
CA TRP A 260 14.46 -25.96 -13.04
C TRP A 260 13.96 -25.44 -11.69
N VAL A 261 13.08 -24.44 -11.76
CA VAL A 261 12.40 -23.81 -10.63
C VAL A 261 10.89 -23.75 -10.84
N TRP A 262 10.15 -23.70 -9.75
CA TRP A 262 8.74 -23.31 -9.78
C TRP A 262 8.64 -21.80 -9.93
N ALA A 263 8.12 -21.31 -11.04
CA ALA A 263 8.18 -19.90 -11.41
C ALA A 263 7.46 -18.96 -10.43
N THR A 264 6.49 -19.46 -9.67
CA THR A 264 5.76 -18.67 -8.67
C THR A 264 6.47 -18.60 -7.32
N SER A 265 7.12 -19.68 -6.88
CA SER A 265 7.81 -19.72 -5.57
C SER A 265 9.31 -19.45 -5.65
N GLY A 266 9.91 -19.57 -6.84
CA GLY A 266 11.35 -19.54 -7.07
C GLY A 266 12.10 -20.76 -6.51
N GLN A 267 11.40 -21.76 -5.98
CA GLN A 267 12.02 -22.94 -5.39
C GLN A 267 12.52 -23.89 -6.48
N LYS A 268 13.75 -24.38 -6.32
CA LYS A 268 14.32 -25.42 -7.17
C LYS A 268 13.53 -26.73 -7.04
N PHE A 269 13.49 -27.50 -8.11
CA PHE A 269 12.83 -28.80 -8.09
C PHE A 269 13.53 -29.74 -7.12
N THR A 270 12.76 -30.32 -6.20
CA THR A 270 13.22 -31.33 -5.22
C THR A 270 12.87 -32.75 -5.65
N VAL A 271 11.88 -32.90 -6.53
CA VAL A 271 11.44 -34.14 -7.16
C VAL A 271 11.23 -33.90 -8.65
N THR A 272 11.47 -34.92 -9.46
CA THR A 272 11.26 -34.85 -10.91
C THR A 272 10.62 -36.11 -11.46
N ASP A 273 9.87 -35.96 -12.55
CA ASP A 273 9.31 -37.07 -13.32
C ASP A 273 9.47 -36.86 -14.83
N TRP A 274 10.67 -36.44 -15.22
CA TRP A 274 11.06 -36.29 -16.63
C TRP A 274 10.92 -37.60 -17.40
N HIS A 275 10.40 -37.54 -18.63
CA HIS A 275 10.30 -38.70 -19.48
C HIS A 275 11.68 -39.16 -19.97
N ARG A 276 12.10 -40.37 -19.61
CA ARG A 276 13.46 -40.88 -19.94
C ARG A 276 13.52 -41.95 -21.01
N ARG A 277 12.38 -42.49 -21.47
CA ARG A 277 12.38 -43.70 -22.30
C ARG A 277 12.67 -43.41 -23.77
N THR A 278 12.02 -42.40 -24.34
CA THR A 278 12.11 -42.14 -25.79
C THR A 278 12.81 -40.83 -26.13
N SER A 279 12.72 -39.80 -25.29
CA SER A 279 13.22 -38.45 -25.59
C SER A 279 14.27 -37.90 -24.63
N SER A 280 14.55 -38.58 -23.51
CA SER A 280 15.53 -38.15 -22.49
C SER A 280 15.32 -36.72 -21.99
N GLU A 281 14.10 -36.42 -21.52
CA GLU A 281 13.75 -35.10 -20.99
C GLU A 281 14.51 -34.75 -19.68
N PRO A 282 14.74 -33.46 -19.41
CA PRO A 282 14.52 -32.34 -20.32
C PRO A 282 15.59 -32.32 -21.43
N ASN A 283 15.17 -32.18 -22.69
CA ASN A 283 16.07 -32.33 -23.85
C ASN A 283 16.49 -31.00 -24.49
N ASN A 284 15.86 -29.90 -24.07
CA ASN A 284 15.99 -28.53 -24.56
C ASN A 284 15.92 -28.45 -26.09
N GLU A 285 14.82 -28.91 -26.69
CA GLU A 285 14.73 -29.04 -28.13
C GLU A 285 14.93 -27.66 -28.79
N LYS A 286 15.92 -27.57 -29.69
CA LYS A 286 16.29 -26.32 -30.40
C LYS A 286 16.72 -25.17 -29.49
N ASN A 287 17.18 -25.44 -28.26
CA ASN A 287 17.58 -24.44 -27.27
C ASN A 287 16.45 -23.43 -26.94
N ASN A 288 15.20 -23.89 -26.88
CA ASN A 288 14.03 -23.02 -26.74
C ASN A 288 12.88 -23.66 -25.96
N GLU A 289 13.15 -24.68 -25.16
CA GLU A 289 12.12 -25.39 -24.38
C GLU A 289 12.29 -25.13 -22.89
N HIS A 290 11.62 -24.08 -22.42
CA HIS A 290 11.83 -23.57 -21.05
C HIS A 290 10.63 -23.76 -20.11
N CYS A 291 9.56 -24.42 -20.55
CA CYS A 291 8.31 -24.50 -19.80
C CYS A 291 7.85 -25.94 -19.59
N LEU A 292 7.50 -26.26 -18.35
CA LEU A 292 7.13 -27.63 -17.94
C LEU A 292 5.69 -27.97 -18.35
N ASN A 293 5.50 -29.10 -19.03
CA ASN A 293 4.18 -29.72 -19.17
C ASN A 293 4.15 -31.20 -18.74
N ILE A 294 2.95 -31.68 -18.47
CA ILE A 294 2.59 -33.10 -18.51
C ILE A 294 2.19 -33.44 -19.96
N HIS A 295 2.89 -34.39 -20.59
CA HIS A 295 2.71 -34.70 -22.01
C HIS A 295 2.04 -36.07 -22.23
N LYS A 296 0.90 -36.09 -22.93
CA LYS A 296 0.10 -37.31 -23.13
C LYS A 296 0.84 -38.41 -23.90
N ASP A 297 1.68 -38.03 -24.86
CA ASP A 297 2.40 -38.98 -25.72
C ASP A 297 3.70 -39.48 -25.07
N LEU A 298 4.02 -38.99 -23.86
CA LEU A 298 5.19 -39.38 -23.06
C LEU A 298 4.75 -40.03 -21.73
N ASP A 299 3.70 -40.84 -21.78
CA ASP A 299 3.11 -41.53 -20.62
C ASP A 299 2.68 -40.56 -19.49
N TYR A 300 2.29 -39.33 -19.85
CA TYR A 300 1.97 -38.24 -18.91
C TYR A 300 3.13 -37.84 -17.99
N GLN A 301 4.36 -38.21 -18.35
CA GLN A 301 5.56 -37.71 -17.70
C GLN A 301 5.90 -36.29 -18.16
N TRP A 302 6.86 -35.68 -17.48
CA TRP A 302 7.25 -34.30 -17.71
C TRP A 302 8.06 -34.14 -18.99
N ASN A 303 7.77 -33.04 -19.69
CA ASN A 303 8.45 -32.56 -20.88
C ASN A 303 8.74 -31.08 -20.72
N ASP A 304 9.95 -30.66 -21.06
CA ASP A 304 10.28 -29.27 -21.29
C ASP A 304 9.77 -28.91 -22.68
N ALA A 305 8.87 -27.95 -22.78
CA ALA A 305 8.28 -27.55 -24.05
C ALA A 305 8.48 -26.07 -24.29
N GLY A 306 8.50 -25.69 -25.56
CA GLY A 306 8.48 -24.27 -25.95
C GLY A 306 7.30 -23.52 -25.32
N CYS A 307 7.58 -22.46 -24.56
CA CYS A 307 6.59 -21.72 -23.77
C CYS A 307 5.45 -21.08 -24.59
N SER A 308 5.69 -20.87 -25.90
CA SER A 308 4.71 -20.35 -26.85
C SER A 308 3.72 -21.40 -27.36
N ASN A 309 3.94 -22.69 -27.09
CA ASN A 309 3.00 -23.75 -27.42
C ASN A 309 1.67 -23.54 -26.68
N ARG A 310 0.58 -24.03 -27.26
CA ARG A 310 -0.76 -23.91 -26.66
C ARG A 310 -1.22 -25.27 -26.13
N PHE A 311 -1.17 -25.43 -24.81
CA PHE A 311 -1.69 -26.60 -24.10
C PHE A 311 -2.78 -26.19 -23.12
N ARG A 312 -3.54 -27.17 -22.62
CA ARG A 312 -4.36 -26.94 -21.43
C ARG A 312 -3.42 -26.69 -20.24
N TYR A 313 -3.96 -26.28 -19.11
CA TYR A 313 -3.16 -25.93 -17.96
C TYR A 313 -3.86 -26.31 -16.66
N ILE A 314 -3.08 -26.47 -15.60
CA ILE A 314 -3.59 -26.83 -14.29
C ILE A 314 -3.33 -25.66 -13.34
N CYS A 315 -4.40 -25.14 -12.74
CA CYS A 315 -4.29 -24.16 -11.67
C CYS A 315 -4.35 -24.84 -10.31
N LYS A 316 -3.68 -24.26 -9.31
CA LYS A 316 -3.64 -24.71 -7.92
C LYS A 316 -3.94 -23.55 -6.97
N LYS A 317 -4.70 -23.81 -5.91
CA LYS A 317 -4.88 -22.91 -4.76
C LYS A 317 -5.08 -23.70 -3.47
N PRO A 318 -4.71 -23.15 -2.31
CA PRO A 318 -4.96 -23.81 -1.03
C PRO A 318 -6.46 -23.96 -0.78
N LEU A 319 -6.83 -25.03 -0.07
CA LEU A 319 -8.11 -25.18 0.58
C LEU A 319 -8.13 -24.20 1.78
N MET A 320 -9.03 -23.21 1.76
CA MET A 320 -9.02 -22.08 2.71
C MET A 320 -9.72 -22.36 4.03
#